data_AF-A0A380FL90-F1
#
_entry.id   AF-A0A380FL90-F1
#
_cell.length_a   1.000
_cell.length_b   1.000
_cell.length_c   1.000
_cell.angle_alpha   90.00
_cell.angle_beta   90.00
_cell.angle_gamma   90.00
#
_symmetry.space_group_name_H-M   'P 1'
#
loop_
_entity.id
_entity.type
_entity.pdbx_description
1 polymer ?
#
loop_
_entity_poly.entity_id
_entity_poly.type
_entity_poly.pdbx_seq_one_letter_code
_entity_poly.pdbx_strand_id
1 'polypeptide(L)'
;MNLSYDQIYNNLKAVQLTGMRMEQHHLTDGTLLINDAYNASPTSMKAAIDTLSGMDGRKILVLADVLELGADSKLMHEAVGQYLADKGITALFTFGTEANYIHDSGKGFVQEAQHFEDKQALINELKAYKEPADKILVQRFQEE
;
A
#
# COMPACT_ATOMS: atom_id res chain seq x y z
N MET A 1 -1.65 -27.97 22.83
CA MET A 1 -0.46 -27.10 22.90
C MET A 1 -0.62 -26.21 24.13
N ASN A 2 0.27 -26.31 25.12
CA ASN A 2 0.09 -25.68 26.43
C ASN A 2 1.16 -24.59 26.64
N LEU A 3 0.97 -23.43 25.99
CA LEU A 3 1.83 -22.25 26.20
C LEU A 3 1.23 -21.40 27.32
N SER A 4 2.04 -21.00 28.30
CA SER A 4 1.58 -20.10 29.37
C SER A 4 1.38 -18.69 28.84
N TYR A 5 0.49 -17.91 29.46
CA TYR A 5 0.24 -16.52 29.08
C TYR A 5 1.53 -15.66 29.11
N ASP A 6 2.44 -15.92 30.05
CA ASP A 6 3.74 -15.25 30.11
C ASP A 6 4.65 -15.60 28.92
N GLN A 7 4.59 -16.85 28.44
CA GLN A 7 5.32 -17.26 27.24
C GLN A 7 4.75 -16.61 25.98
N ILE A 8 3.42 -16.50 25.85
CA ILE A 8 2.76 -15.79 24.74
C ILE A 8 3.15 -14.31 24.77
N TYR A 9 3.10 -13.67 25.93
CA TYR A 9 3.42 -12.25 26.12
C TYR A 9 4.89 -11.94 25.80
N ASN A 10 5.83 -12.76 26.27
CA ASN A 10 7.25 -12.59 26.01
C ASN A 10 7.61 -12.89 24.55
N ASN A 11 6.98 -13.90 23.93
CA ASN A 11 7.19 -14.21 22.53
C ASN A 11 6.62 -13.12 21.61
N LEU A 12 5.46 -12.54 21.92
CA LEU A 12 4.89 -11.39 21.18
C LEU A 12 5.78 -10.15 21.28
N LYS A 13 6.44 -9.90 22.42
CA LYS A 13 7.45 -8.83 22.56
C LYS A 13 8.72 -9.09 21.78
N ALA A 14 9.08 -10.35 21.58
CA ALA A 14 10.27 -10.78 20.85
C ALA A 14 10.02 -11.04 19.36
N VAL A 15 8.79 -10.81 18.87
CA VAL A 15 8.52 -10.80 17.43
C VAL A 15 9.34 -9.66 16.83
N GLN A 16 10.47 -10.01 16.23
CA GLN A 16 11.09 -9.15 15.24
C GLN A 16 10.13 -9.13 14.07
N LEU A 17 9.42 -8.01 13.90
CA LEU A 17 8.80 -7.69 12.64
C LEU A 17 9.92 -7.77 11.60
N THR A 18 9.86 -8.78 10.73
CA THR A 18 10.73 -8.87 9.57
C THR A 18 10.66 -7.51 8.88
N GLY A 19 11.80 -6.84 8.69
CA GLY A 19 11.83 -5.48 8.13
C GLY A 19 10.92 -5.35 6.92
N MET A 20 10.30 -4.18 6.72
CA MET A 20 9.34 -3.87 5.65
C MET A 20 7.88 -4.37 5.83
N ARG A 21 7.49 -4.98 6.96
CA ARG A 21 6.07 -5.22 7.27
C ARG A 21 5.51 -4.07 8.11
N MET A 22 4.67 -3.23 7.51
CA MET A 22 4.04 -2.07 8.16
C MET A 22 5.05 -1.15 8.87
N GLU A 23 6.22 -0.94 8.26
CA GLU A 23 7.26 -0.10 8.83
C GLU A 23 6.85 1.37 8.71
N GLN A 24 6.74 2.05 9.86
CA GLN A 24 6.26 3.42 9.94
C GLN A 24 7.42 4.41 10.06
N HIS A 25 7.53 5.32 9.10
CA HIS A 25 8.46 6.43 9.13
C HIS A 25 7.69 7.74 9.30
N HIS A 26 7.99 8.45 10.38
CA HIS A 26 7.47 9.79 10.61
C HIS A 26 8.46 10.80 10.05
N LEU A 27 8.03 11.59 9.05
CA LEU A 27 8.84 12.65 8.47
C LEU A 27 8.72 13.94 9.30
N THR A 28 9.68 14.84 9.12
CA THR A 28 9.75 16.12 9.86
C THR A 28 8.59 17.06 9.56
N ASP A 29 7.87 16.86 8.45
CA ASP A 29 6.68 17.62 8.05
C ASP A 29 5.36 16.99 8.55
N GLY A 30 5.44 15.99 9.43
CA GLY A 30 4.28 15.28 10.00
C GLY A 30 3.71 14.17 9.11
N THR A 31 4.27 13.95 7.93
CA THR A 31 3.88 12.84 7.04
C THR A 31 4.16 11.50 7.72
N LEU A 32 3.20 10.59 7.65
CA LEU A 32 3.40 9.18 8.00
C LEU A 32 3.60 8.40 6.71
N LEU A 33 4.78 7.82 6.54
CA LEU A 33 5.08 6.89 5.46
C LEU A 33 5.03 5.45 6.03
N ILE A 34 4.15 4.62 5.49
CA ILE A 34 4.01 3.22 5.83
C ILE A 34 4.58 2.40 4.69
N ASN A 35 5.68 1.71 4.94
CA ASN A 35 6.29 0.79 4.01
C ASN A 35 5.81 -0.63 4.30
N ASP A 36 4.98 -1.18 3.42
CA ASP A 36 4.46 -2.56 3.49
C ASP A 36 4.83 -3.34 2.22
N ALA A 37 6.11 -3.27 1.85
CA ALA A 37 6.66 -3.88 0.64
C ALA A 37 7.16 -5.32 0.82
N TYR A 38 6.79 -6.00 1.92
CA TYR A 38 7.25 -7.37 2.16
C TYR A 38 6.49 -8.42 1.32
N ASN A 39 5.18 -8.25 1.13
CA ASN A 39 4.35 -9.19 0.39
C ASN A 39 3.29 -8.43 -0.42
N ALA A 40 3.49 -8.33 -1.73
CA ALA A 40 2.49 -7.82 -2.64
C ALA A 40 1.53 -8.97 -3.01
N SER A 41 0.30 -8.88 -2.55
CA SER A 41 -0.78 -9.79 -2.90
C SER A 41 -2.09 -9.00 -2.93
N PRO A 42 -3.12 -9.43 -3.67
CA PRO A 42 -4.38 -8.68 -3.73
C PRO A 42 -5.04 -8.57 -2.35
N THR A 43 -4.84 -9.56 -1.48
CA THR A 43 -5.33 -9.53 -0.10
C THR A 43 -4.57 -8.53 0.77
N SER A 44 -3.23 -8.48 0.67
CA SER A 44 -2.43 -7.51 1.44
C SER A 44 -2.69 -6.09 0.97
N MET A 45 -2.90 -5.86 -0.33
CA MET A 45 -3.30 -4.54 -0.86
C MET A 45 -4.62 -4.05 -0.26
N LYS A 46 -5.62 -4.94 -0.17
CA LYS A 46 -6.91 -4.59 0.46
C LYS A 46 -6.74 -4.27 1.95
N ALA A 47 -5.92 -5.02 2.68
CA ALA A 47 -5.61 -4.72 4.08
C ALA A 47 -4.87 -3.38 4.25
N ALA A 48 -3.98 -3.03 3.32
CA ALA A 48 -3.33 -1.72 3.30
C ALA A 48 -4.33 -0.58 3.02
N ILE A 49 -5.26 -0.78 2.08
CA ILE A 49 -6.36 0.15 1.83
C ILE A 49 -7.20 0.36 3.10
N ASP A 50 -7.57 -0.72 3.80
CA ASP A 50 -8.32 -0.63 5.06
C ASP A 50 -7.54 0.11 6.15
N THR A 51 -6.23 -0.12 6.22
CA THR A 51 -5.37 0.55 7.19
C THR A 51 -5.32 2.06 6.96
N LEU A 52 -5.11 2.50 5.71
CA LEU A 52 -5.18 3.92 5.37
C LEU A 52 -6.59 4.49 5.57
N SER A 53 -7.63 3.72 5.23
CA SER A 53 -9.03 4.15 5.34
C SER A 53 -9.40 4.53 6.77
N GLY A 54 -8.86 3.84 7.78
CA GLY A 54 -9.06 4.16 9.19
C GLY A 54 -8.28 5.37 9.74
N MET A 55 -7.44 6.02 8.94
CA MET A 55 -6.67 7.20 9.37
C MET A 55 -7.41 8.51 9.08
N ASP A 56 -7.00 9.59 9.73
CA ASP A 56 -7.46 10.94 9.42
C ASP A 56 -6.52 11.65 8.43
N GLY A 57 -7.08 12.61 7.69
CA GLY A 57 -6.34 13.43 6.73
C GLY A 57 -6.24 12.83 5.32
N ARG A 58 -5.33 13.37 4.52
CA ARG A 58 -5.08 12.98 3.13
C ARG A 58 -4.36 11.63 3.08
N LYS A 59 -4.92 10.70 2.32
CA LYS A 59 -4.47 9.31 2.22
C LYS A 59 -3.98 9.04 0.80
N ILE A 60 -2.70 8.75 0.68
CA ILE A 60 -2.05 8.46 -0.60
C ILE A 60 -1.66 6.99 -0.60
N LEU A 61 -2.16 6.26 -1.58
CA LEU A 61 -1.86 4.85 -1.78
C LEU A 61 -0.96 4.68 -2.99
N VAL A 62 0.15 3.95 -2.83
CA VAL A 62 1.08 3.61 -3.90
C VAL A 62 1.14 2.10 -4.04
N LEU A 63 0.67 1.57 -5.17
CA LEU A 63 0.59 0.11 -5.44
C LEU A 63 1.42 -0.27 -6.68
N ALA A 64 2.18 -1.35 -6.58
CA ALA A 64 2.92 -1.91 -7.72
C ALA A 64 2.32 -3.23 -8.21
N ASP A 65 2.83 -3.77 -9.31
CA ASP A 65 2.46 -5.09 -9.83
C ASP A 65 2.52 -6.19 -8.75
N VAL A 66 1.51 -7.06 -8.76
CA VAL A 66 1.57 -8.35 -8.08
C VAL A 66 2.07 -9.40 -9.07
N LEU A 67 3.20 -10.03 -8.76
CA LEU A 67 3.73 -11.11 -9.59
C LEU A 67 2.98 -12.44 -9.35
N GLU A 68 3.15 -13.39 -10.27
CA GLU A 68 2.72 -14.79 -10.13
C GLU A 68 1.19 -15.03 -10.05
N LEU A 69 0.36 -14.07 -10.47
CA LEU A 69 -1.11 -14.26 -10.51
C LEU A 69 -1.61 -15.08 -11.71
N GLY A 70 -0.76 -15.32 -12.71
CA GLY A 70 -1.11 -16.10 -13.89
C GLY A 70 -2.31 -15.54 -14.65
N ALA A 71 -3.23 -16.41 -15.07
CA ALA A 71 -4.38 -16.04 -15.91
C ALA A 71 -5.37 -15.08 -15.23
N ASP A 72 -5.42 -15.07 -13.90
CA ASP A 72 -6.37 -14.26 -13.12
C ASP A 72 -5.81 -12.88 -12.77
N SER A 73 -4.59 -12.56 -13.20
CA SER A 73 -3.89 -11.31 -12.85
C SER A 73 -4.77 -10.08 -13.04
N LYS A 74 -5.35 -9.92 -14.22
CA LYS A 74 -6.24 -8.79 -14.53
C LYS A 74 -7.42 -8.70 -13.57
N LEU A 75 -8.17 -9.79 -13.39
CA LEU A 75 -9.35 -9.83 -12.53
C LEU A 75 -8.99 -9.45 -11.07
N MET A 76 -7.87 -9.98 -10.58
CA MET A 76 -7.42 -9.74 -9.22
C MET A 76 -6.95 -8.30 -9.00
N HIS A 77 -6.22 -7.71 -9.95
CA HIS A 77 -5.83 -6.30 -9.91
C HIS A 77 -7.07 -5.39 -10.01
N GLU A 78 -8.02 -5.68 -10.90
CA GLU A 78 -9.29 -4.94 -10.99
C GLU A 78 -10.08 -4.99 -9.66
N ALA A 79 -10.10 -6.15 -9.00
CA ALA A 79 -10.76 -6.31 -7.71
C ALA A 79 -10.09 -5.52 -6.58
N VAL A 80 -8.82 -5.15 -6.70
CA VAL A 80 -8.14 -4.23 -5.77
C VAL A 80 -8.56 -2.80 -6.04
N GLY A 81 -8.58 -2.35 -7.30
CA GLY A 81 -9.01 -0.99 -7.63
C GLY A 81 -10.47 -0.73 -7.27
N GLN A 82 -11.37 -1.70 -7.53
CA GLN A 82 -12.77 -1.63 -7.10
C GLN A 82 -12.93 -1.54 -5.57
N TYR A 83 -11.99 -2.08 -4.82
CA TYR A 83 -12.03 -2.06 -3.35
C TYR A 83 -11.79 -0.66 -2.77
N LEU A 84 -11.33 0.30 -3.57
CA LEU A 84 -11.17 1.70 -3.15
C LEU A 84 -12.50 2.43 -2.95
N ALA A 85 -13.61 1.90 -3.47
CA ALA A 85 -14.94 2.45 -3.28
C ALA A 85 -15.24 2.66 -1.79
N ASP A 86 -15.69 3.86 -1.44
CA ASP A 86 -16.05 4.29 -0.08
C ASP A 86 -14.91 4.21 0.96
N LYS A 87 -13.65 4.05 0.54
CA LYS A 87 -12.48 3.99 1.46
C LYS A 87 -11.92 5.35 1.84
N GLY A 88 -12.34 6.40 1.16
CA GLY A 88 -11.88 7.77 1.41
C GLY A 88 -10.40 7.98 1.09
N ILE A 89 -9.83 7.18 0.19
CA ILE A 89 -8.46 7.38 -0.30
C ILE A 89 -8.41 8.65 -1.15
N THR A 90 -7.44 9.52 -0.90
CA THR A 90 -7.31 10.80 -1.61
C THR A 90 -6.67 10.61 -2.97
N ALA A 91 -5.57 9.85 -3.03
CA ALA A 91 -4.83 9.64 -4.27
C ALA A 91 -4.35 8.19 -4.43
N LEU A 92 -4.35 7.73 -5.69
CA LEU A 92 -3.85 6.43 -6.11
C LEU A 92 -2.69 6.60 -7.10
N PHE A 93 -1.51 6.16 -6.73
CA PHE A 93 -0.37 6.04 -7.62
C PHE A 93 -0.11 4.56 -7.89
N THR A 94 0.02 4.17 -9.16
CA THR A 94 0.29 2.78 -9.53
C THR A 94 1.55 2.65 -10.37
N PHE A 95 2.26 1.54 -10.22
CA PHE A 95 3.49 1.27 -10.96
C PHE A 95 3.57 -0.15 -11.50
N GLY A 96 3.84 -0.28 -12.80
CA GLY A 96 4.01 -1.58 -13.47
C GLY A 96 2.84 -1.97 -14.37
N THR A 97 3.07 -2.96 -15.23
CA THR A 97 2.17 -3.24 -16.37
C THR A 97 0.78 -3.69 -15.90
N GLU A 98 0.74 -4.55 -14.88
CA GLU A 98 -0.51 -5.14 -14.37
C GLU A 98 -1.21 -4.21 -13.36
N ALA A 99 -0.46 -3.35 -12.68
CA ALA A 99 -0.98 -2.33 -11.78
C ALA A 99 -1.83 -1.28 -12.51
N ASN A 100 -1.69 -1.14 -13.83
CA ASN A 100 -2.60 -0.32 -14.62
C ASN A 100 -4.06 -0.80 -14.50
N TYR A 101 -4.31 -2.10 -14.31
CA TYR A 101 -5.67 -2.60 -14.06
C TYR A 101 -6.24 -2.12 -12.71
N ILE A 102 -5.38 -1.97 -11.69
CA ILE A 102 -5.78 -1.34 -10.41
C ILE A 102 -6.15 0.12 -10.65
N HIS A 103 -5.31 0.85 -11.38
CA HIS A 103 -5.55 2.25 -11.71
C HIS A 103 -6.88 2.43 -12.47
N ASP A 104 -7.09 1.68 -13.55
CA ASP A 104 -8.28 1.84 -14.40
C ASP A 104 -9.58 1.54 -13.68
N SER A 105 -9.58 0.53 -12.81
CA SER A 105 -10.74 0.16 -11.99
C SER A 105 -10.92 1.02 -10.74
N GLY A 106 -9.85 1.67 -10.25
CA GLY A 106 -9.83 2.43 -9.01
C GLY A 106 -9.95 3.95 -9.14
N LYS A 107 -9.55 4.51 -10.28
CA LYS A 107 -9.44 5.98 -10.49
C LYS A 107 -10.72 6.76 -10.25
N GLY A 108 -11.88 6.13 -10.45
CA GLY A 108 -13.19 6.77 -10.21
C GLY A 108 -13.56 6.93 -8.73
N PHE A 109 -12.81 6.31 -7.81
CA PHE A 109 -13.08 6.33 -6.36
C PHE A 109 -12.16 7.26 -5.56
N VAL A 110 -11.21 7.92 -6.23
CA VAL A 110 -10.21 8.81 -5.63
C VAL A 110 -10.21 10.17 -6.33
N GLN A 111 -9.58 11.18 -5.73
CA GLN A 111 -9.53 12.53 -6.31
C GLN A 111 -8.42 12.65 -7.37
N GLU A 112 -7.31 11.95 -7.15
CA GLU A 112 -6.16 11.92 -8.05
C GLU A 112 -5.74 10.47 -8.30
N ALA A 113 -5.48 10.12 -9.56
CA ALA A 113 -5.07 8.78 -9.93
C ALA A 113 -4.09 8.84 -11.10
N GLN A 114 -2.88 8.30 -10.90
CA GLN A 114 -1.86 8.27 -11.93
C GLN A 114 -1.17 6.91 -12.01
N HIS A 115 -0.84 6.51 -13.24
CA HIS A 115 -0.15 5.27 -13.55
C HIS A 115 1.23 5.55 -14.14
N PHE A 116 2.22 4.75 -13.75
CA PHE A 116 3.62 4.90 -14.17
C PHE A 116 4.26 3.58 -14.58
N GLU A 117 5.07 3.64 -15.63
CA GLU A 117 6.00 2.56 -16.00
C GLU A 117 7.45 2.88 -15.59
N ASP A 118 7.72 4.13 -15.19
CA ASP A 118 9.03 4.58 -14.71
C ASP A 118 8.99 4.96 -13.23
N LYS A 119 9.88 4.33 -12.45
CA LYS A 119 9.94 4.53 -11.01
C LYS A 119 10.38 5.94 -10.63
N GLN A 120 11.27 6.55 -11.41
CA GLN A 120 11.77 7.88 -11.12
C GLN A 120 10.68 8.94 -11.35
N ALA A 121 9.87 8.78 -12.40
CA ALA A 121 8.70 9.59 -12.68
C ALA A 121 7.68 9.52 -11.54
N LEU A 122 7.34 8.31 -11.08
CA LEU A 122 6.46 8.12 -9.92
C LEU A 122 7.01 8.85 -8.68
N ILE A 123 8.29 8.66 -8.36
CA ILE A 123 8.91 9.29 -7.19
C ILE A 123 8.87 10.81 -7.29
N ASN A 124 9.13 11.37 -8.47
CA ASN A 124 9.12 12.81 -8.69
C ASN A 124 7.70 13.37 -8.53
N GLU A 125 6.70 12.72 -9.12
CA GLU A 125 5.31 13.13 -9.00
C GLU A 125 4.82 13.03 -7.55
N LEU A 126 5.10 11.91 -6.87
CA LEU A 126 4.70 11.74 -5.46
C LEU A 126 5.33 12.81 -4.55
N LYS A 127 6.58 13.20 -4.81
CA LYS A 127 7.24 14.29 -4.07
C LYS A 127 6.61 15.66 -4.35
N ALA A 128 6.11 15.90 -5.56
CA ALA A 128 5.45 17.14 -5.94
C ALA A 128 4.01 17.20 -5.41
N TYR A 129 3.31 16.08 -5.39
CA TYR A 129 1.91 15.95 -4.97
C TYR A 129 1.74 15.95 -3.44
N LYS A 130 2.71 15.41 -2.69
CA LYS A 130 2.57 15.28 -1.24
C LYS A 130 2.45 16.64 -0.55
N GLU A 131 1.60 16.68 0.46
CA GLU A 131 1.44 17.80 1.39
C GLU A 131 1.94 17.39 2.79
N PRO A 132 2.31 18.35 3.65
CA PRO A 132 2.61 18.06 5.05
C PRO A 132 1.47 17.31 5.74
N ALA A 133 1.82 16.43 6.67
CA ALA A 133 0.89 15.57 7.42
C ALA A 133 0.13 14.48 6.63
N ASP A 134 0.46 14.27 5.35
CA ASP A 134 -0.10 13.18 4.54
C ASP A 134 0.13 11.78 5.17
N LYS A 135 -0.73 10.84 4.82
CA LYS A 135 -0.58 9.41 5.14
C LYS A 135 -0.30 8.67 3.85
N ILE A 136 0.93 8.23 3.67
CA ILE A 136 1.41 7.56 2.45
C ILE A 136 1.65 6.10 2.78
N LEU A 137 0.99 5.17 2.07
CA LEU A 137 1.30 3.75 2.16
C LEU A 137 1.82 3.25 0.82
N VAL A 138 2.96 2.58 0.87
CA VAL A 138 3.60 1.98 -0.30
C VAL A 138 3.60 0.46 -0.17
N GLN A 139 2.99 -0.21 -1.15
CA GLN A 139 3.21 -1.63 -1.40
C GLN A 139 4.00 -1.80 -2.69
N ARG A 140 5.22 -2.33 -2.55
CA ARG A 140 6.13 -2.65 -3.66
C ARG A 140 6.43 -4.14 -3.64
N PHE A 141 6.85 -4.67 -4.78
CA PHE A 141 7.58 -5.92 -4.87
C PHE A 141 9.07 -5.73 -4.51
N GLN A 142 9.69 -6.74 -3.87
CA GLN A 142 11.14 -6.81 -3.73
C GLN A 142 11.74 -7.19 -5.08
N GLU A 143 12.37 -6.24 -5.78
CA GLU A 143 13.41 -6.64 -6.72
C GLU A 143 14.59 -7.20 -5.90
N GLU A 144 15.10 -8.36 -6.32
CA GLU A 144 16.32 -8.98 -5.78
C GLU A 144 17.50 -8.00 -5.66
#